data_AF-A0A2T5H3S1-F1
#
_entry.id   AF-A0A2T5H3S1-F1
#
_cell.length_a   1.000
_cell.length_b   1.000
_cell.length_c   1.000
_cell.angle_alpha   90.00
_cell.angle_beta   90.00
_cell.angle_gamma   90.00
#
_symmetry.space_group_name_H-M   'P 1'
#
loop_
_entity.id
_entity.type
_entity.pdbx_description
1 polymer ?
#
loop_
_entity_poly.entity_id
_entity_poly.type
_entity_poly.pdbx_seq_one_letter_code
_entity_poly.pdbx_strand_id
1 'polypeptide(L)'
;MKTIVPVASILAALSTPGMVQEVKIGPARYAVAVARADVSATTPASARRALNRIGRAATAACGGAGGSLREVTRAVEATACWREAVDGAVRAVDAPLLSQAWQDHHVSENRS
;
A
#
# COMPACT_ATOMS: atom_id res chain seq x y z
N MET A 1 44.61 30.30 21.13
CA MET A 1 43.90 30.26 19.83
C MET A 1 44.15 28.92 19.17
N LYS A 2 43.08 28.32 18.60
CA LYS A 2 43.06 27.27 17.57
C LYS A 2 43.44 25.83 17.98
N THR A 3 42.42 25.03 18.28
CA THR A 3 42.44 23.56 18.12
C THR A 3 41.53 23.18 16.95
N ILE A 4 42.09 22.47 15.98
CA ILE A 4 41.49 22.11 14.70
C ILE A 4 40.85 20.73 14.85
N VAL A 5 39.56 20.61 14.50
CA VAL A 5 38.82 19.33 14.44
C VAL A 5 38.89 18.79 13.01
N PRO A 6 39.41 17.57 12.75
CA PRO A 6 39.25 16.95 11.45
C PRO A 6 37.94 16.17 11.41
N VAL A 7 36.97 16.68 10.65
CA VAL A 7 35.76 15.97 10.25
C VAL A 7 36.13 15.04 9.09
N ALA A 8 36.22 13.74 9.36
CA ALA A 8 36.35 12.71 8.33
C ALA A 8 34.94 12.27 7.90
N SER A 9 34.43 12.89 6.83
CA SER A 9 33.19 12.49 6.17
C SER A 9 33.43 11.25 5.31
N ILE A 10 32.95 10.08 5.75
CA ILE A 10 32.85 8.88 4.92
C ILE A 10 31.41 8.84 4.37
N LEU A 11 31.26 9.17 3.08
CA LEU A 11 30.02 9.01 2.32
C LEU A 11 29.84 7.53 1.96
N ALA A 12 29.13 6.78 2.80
CA ALA A 12 28.58 5.49 2.42
C ALA A 12 27.25 5.70 1.66
N ALA A 13 27.33 5.86 0.35
CA ALA A 13 26.16 5.80 -0.53
C ALA A 13 25.70 4.35 -0.66
N LEU A 14 24.93 3.86 0.32
CA LEU A 14 24.25 2.58 0.23
C LEU A 14 23.04 2.75 -0.68
N SER A 15 23.11 2.12 -1.86
CA SER A 15 21.96 1.88 -2.73
C SER A 15 20.93 1.02 -2.00
N THR A 16 19.96 1.67 -1.34
CA THR A 16 18.77 1.01 -0.82
C THR A 16 17.91 0.54 -1.99
N PRO A 17 17.71 -0.78 -2.21
CA PRO A 17 16.61 -1.23 -3.04
C PRO A 17 15.32 -0.62 -2.48
N GLY A 18 14.38 -0.24 -3.35
CA GLY A 18 13.12 0.40 -2.97
C GLY A 18 12.27 -0.50 -2.09
N MET A 19 12.60 -0.54 -0.80
CA MET A 19 11.77 -1.13 0.23
C MET A 19 10.51 -0.29 0.30
N VAL A 20 9.35 -0.95 0.21
CA VAL A 20 8.06 -0.36 0.59
C VAL A 20 8.23 0.16 2.01
N GLN A 21 8.27 1.48 2.16
CA GLN A 21 8.59 2.10 3.44
C GLN A 21 7.35 2.06 4.31
N GLU A 22 7.32 1.13 5.26
CA GLU A 22 6.29 1.06 6.28
C GLU A 22 6.56 2.20 7.27
N VAL A 23 5.79 3.28 7.16
CA VAL A 23 5.94 4.46 8.03
C VAL A 23 4.99 4.31 9.20
N LYS A 24 5.52 4.21 10.41
CA LYS A 24 4.71 4.21 11.63
C LYS A 24 4.15 5.63 11.87
N ILE A 25 2.84 5.82 11.71
CA ILE A 25 2.14 7.12 11.89
C ILE A 25 1.59 7.26 13.33
N GLY A 26 1.67 6.22 14.16
CA GLY A 26 1.24 6.27 15.56
C GLY A 26 1.46 4.96 16.30
N PRO A 27 1.02 4.83 17.56
CA PRO A 27 1.27 3.63 18.37
C PRO A 27 0.70 2.34 17.76
N ALA A 28 -0.34 2.45 16.93
CA ALA A 28 -1.00 1.33 16.24
C ALA A 28 -1.37 1.66 14.78
N ARG A 29 -0.64 2.56 14.12
CA ARG A 29 -0.92 2.95 12.72
C ARG A 29 0.32 2.81 11.88
N TYR A 30 0.18 2.06 10.79
CA TYR A 30 1.21 1.88 9.78
C TYR A 30 0.68 2.43 8.47
N ALA A 31 1.47 3.26 7.79
CA ALA A 31 1.23 3.65 6.42
C ALA A 31 2.12 2.84 5.50
N VAL A 32 1.50 2.26 4.49
CA VAL A 32 2.18 1.64 3.37
C VAL A 32 2.15 2.63 2.23
N ALA A 33 3.30 3.22 1.91
CA ALA A 33 3.40 4.09 0.75
C ALA A 33 3.29 3.27 -0.54
N VAL A 34 2.22 3.46 -1.31
CA VAL A 34 2.04 2.83 -2.61
C VAL A 34 2.76 3.67 -3.67
N ALA A 35 4.02 3.34 -3.94
CA ALA A 35 4.78 4.00 -4.99
C ALA A 35 4.06 3.86 -6.35
N ARG A 36 3.75 4.99 -6.98
CA ARG A 36 2.98 5.04 -8.23
C ARG A 36 1.64 4.33 -8.13
N ALA A 37 0.83 4.54 -7.09
CA ALA A 37 -0.61 4.43 -7.35
C ALA A 37 -0.87 5.40 -8.51
N ASP A 38 -1.10 4.89 -9.72
CA ASP A 38 -1.53 5.74 -10.82
C ASP A 38 -2.97 6.13 -10.48
N VAL A 39 -3.06 7.12 -9.58
CA VAL A 39 -4.30 7.58 -8.94
C VAL A 39 -5.24 8.19 -9.95
N SER A 40 -4.71 8.48 -11.15
CA SER A 40 -5.44 9.01 -12.29
C SER A 40 -6.78 8.29 -12.44
N ALA A 41 -6.81 6.95 -12.30
CA ALA A 41 -8.03 6.12 -12.35
C ALA A 41 -9.05 6.62 -13.39
N THR A 42 -8.57 7.20 -14.49
CA THR A 42 -9.37 8.00 -15.45
C THR A 42 -10.06 7.10 -16.48
N THR A 43 -9.75 5.81 -16.43
CA THR A 43 -10.32 4.77 -17.28
C THR A 43 -10.66 3.54 -16.43
N PRO A 44 -11.66 2.73 -16.81
CA PRO A 44 -11.99 1.51 -16.06
C PRO A 44 -10.78 0.57 -15.87
N ALA A 45 -9.91 0.47 -16.88
CA ALA A 45 -8.69 -0.34 -16.80
C ALA A 45 -7.67 0.21 -15.79
N SER A 46 -7.48 1.54 -15.74
CA SER A 46 -6.59 2.15 -14.74
C SER A 46 -7.16 2.06 -13.33
N ALA A 47 -8.48 2.20 -13.15
CA ALA A 47 -9.16 2.03 -11.87
C ALA A 47 -8.99 0.61 -11.31
N ARG A 48 -9.19 -0.43 -12.14
CA ARG A 48 -8.93 -1.83 -11.75
C ARG A 48 -7.47 -2.06 -11.36
N ARG A 49 -6.52 -1.47 -12.10
CA ARG A 49 -5.10 -1.55 -11.76
C ARG A 49 -4.77 -0.84 -10.46
N ALA A 50 -5.39 0.31 -10.19
CA ALA A 50 -5.25 1.04 -8.94
C ALA A 50 -5.81 0.23 -7.76
N LEU A 51 -7.02 -0.32 -7.91
CA LEU A 51 -7.64 -1.19 -6.89
C LEU A 51 -6.75 -2.39 -6.56
N ASN A 52 -6.17 -3.06 -7.56
CA ASN A 52 -5.25 -4.18 -7.33
C ASN A 52 -3.97 -3.77 -6.58
N ARG A 53 -3.47 -2.54 -6.78
CA ARG A 53 -2.30 -2.03 -6.03
C ARG A 53 -2.68 -1.73 -4.59
N ILE A 54 -3.84 -1.12 -4.37
CA ILE A 54 -4.40 -0.87 -3.04
C ILE A 54 -4.61 -2.18 -2.30
N GLY A 55 -5.24 -3.17 -2.93
CA GLY A 55 -5.46 -4.50 -2.33
C GLY A 55 -4.16 -5.17 -1.89
N ARG A 56 -3.11 -5.15 -2.72
CA ARG A 56 -1.79 -5.68 -2.33
C ARG A 56 -1.15 -4.92 -1.17
N ALA A 57 -1.31 -3.60 -1.13
CA ALA A 57 -0.79 -2.79 -0.03
C ALA A 57 -1.55 -3.06 1.28
N ALA A 58 -2.87 -3.23 1.19
CA ALA A 58 -3.72 -3.64 2.31
C ALA A 58 -3.34 -5.04 2.82
N THR A 59 -3.08 -6.00 1.92
CA THR A 59 -2.59 -7.33 2.30
C THR A 59 -1.28 -7.23 3.05
N ALA A 60 -0.33 -6.42 2.58
CA ALA A 60 0.94 -6.20 3.27
C ALA A 60 0.75 -5.59 4.66
N ALA A 61 -0.11 -4.56 4.78
CA ALA A 61 -0.40 -3.89 6.05
C ALA A 61 -1.12 -4.79 7.06
N CYS A 62 -1.95 -5.73 6.59
CA CYS A 62 -2.76 -6.62 7.42
C CYS A 62 -2.10 -7.96 7.72
N GLY A 63 -0.78 -8.06 7.56
CA GLY A 63 0.01 -9.23 7.98
C GLY A 63 0.30 -10.25 6.87
N GLY A 64 -0.02 -9.96 5.62
CA GLY A 64 0.44 -10.73 4.47
C GLY A 64 1.87 -10.35 4.08
N ALA A 65 2.72 -11.33 3.77
CA ALA A 65 4.04 -11.07 3.20
C ALA A 65 3.96 -10.91 1.66
N GLY A 66 4.80 -10.06 1.06
CA GLY A 66 4.96 -10.03 -0.39
C GLY A 66 5.45 -11.39 -0.89
N GLY A 67 4.62 -12.13 -1.64
CA GLY A 67 4.90 -13.50 -2.06
C GLY A 67 4.29 -14.60 -1.18
N SER A 68 3.33 -14.26 -0.31
CA SER A 68 2.52 -15.24 0.43
C SER A 68 1.89 -16.28 -0.51
N LEU A 69 1.69 -17.50 0.00
CA LEU A 69 0.85 -18.49 -0.66
C LEU A 69 -0.56 -17.93 -0.90
N ARG A 70 -1.22 -18.38 -1.97
CA ARG A 70 -2.54 -17.88 -2.38
C ARG A 70 -3.59 -18.02 -1.27
N GLU A 71 -3.49 -19.09 -0.49
CA GLU A 71 -4.37 -19.39 0.64
C GLU A 71 -4.20 -18.36 1.77
N VAL A 72 -2.96 -17.95 2.03
CA VAL A 72 -2.65 -16.92 3.04
C VAL A 72 -3.17 -15.56 2.57
N THR A 73 -2.95 -15.21 1.30
CA THR A 73 -3.50 -13.97 0.73
C THR A 73 -5.02 -13.93 0.87
N ARG A 74 -5.73 -15.01 0.53
CA ARG A 74 -7.18 -15.11 0.69
C ARG A 74 -7.64 -14.99 2.14
N ALA A 75 -6.90 -15.63 3.07
CA ALA A 75 -7.21 -15.52 4.49
C ALA A 75 -7.09 -14.08 4.99
N VAL A 76 -6.08 -13.34 4.51
CA VAL A 76 -5.89 -11.91 4.81
C VAL A 76 -6.98 -11.05 4.16
N GLU A 77 -7.31 -11.29 2.89
CA GLU A 77 -8.38 -10.57 2.16
C GLU A 77 -9.76 -10.71 2.84
N ALA A 78 -10.02 -11.84 3.50
CA ALA A 78 -11.24 -12.07 4.27
C ALA A 78 -11.31 -11.30 5.60
N THR A 79 -10.22 -10.66 6.04
CA THR A 79 -10.19 -9.96 7.33
C THR A 79 -10.86 -8.58 7.27
N ALA A 80 -11.39 -8.12 8.42
CA ALA A 80 -11.89 -6.76 8.56
C ALA A 80 -10.78 -5.72 8.32
N CYS A 81 -9.54 -6.00 8.76
CA CYS A 81 -8.39 -5.14 8.51
C CYS A 81 -8.23 -4.83 7.03
N TRP A 82 -8.26 -5.86 6.18
CA TRP A 82 -8.05 -5.69 4.75
C TRP A 82 -9.16 -4.85 4.12
N ARG A 83 -10.43 -5.17 4.40
CA ARG A 83 -11.58 -4.43 3.88
C ARG A 83 -11.55 -2.96 4.30
N GLU A 84 -11.31 -2.68 5.58
CA GLU A 84 -11.24 -1.31 6.11
C GLU A 84 -10.07 -0.51 5.52
N ALA A 85 -8.92 -1.16 5.29
CA ALA A 85 -7.78 -0.54 4.65
C ALA A 85 -8.06 -0.18 3.18
N VAL A 86 -8.71 -1.06 2.43
CA VAL A 86 -9.12 -0.79 1.03
C VAL A 86 -10.18 0.31 0.99
N ASP A 87 -11.22 0.25 1.83
CA ASP A 87 -12.25 1.29 1.95
C ASP A 87 -11.64 2.66 2.27
N GLY A 88 -10.70 2.70 3.23
CA GLY A 88 -9.99 3.91 3.60
C GLY A 88 -9.20 4.50 2.44
N ALA A 89 -8.47 3.66 1.71
CA ALA A 89 -7.67 4.09 0.56
C ALA A 89 -8.54 4.59 -0.61
N VAL A 90 -9.62 3.87 -0.94
CA VAL A 90 -10.55 4.26 -2.01
C VAL A 90 -11.19 5.62 -1.70
N ARG A 91 -11.64 5.84 -0.45
CA ARG A 91 -12.20 7.13 -0.02
C ARG A 91 -11.16 8.25 -0.03
N ALA A 92 -9.91 7.97 0.33
CA ALA A 92 -8.85 8.97 0.35
C ALA A 92 -8.40 9.39 -1.06
N VAL A 93 -8.46 8.48 -2.03
CA VAL A 93 -8.16 8.75 -3.43
C VAL A 93 -9.25 9.60 -4.09
N ASP A 94 -10.52 9.40 -3.70
CA ASP A 94 -11.67 10.17 -4.18
C ASP A 94 -11.79 10.20 -5.72
N ALA A 95 -11.62 9.04 -6.35
CA ALA A 95 -11.76 8.89 -7.80
C ALA A 95 -13.02 8.07 -8.15
N PRO A 96 -14.00 8.61 -8.92
CA PRO A 96 -15.28 7.93 -9.16
C PRO A 96 -15.16 6.52 -9.75
N LEU A 97 -14.24 6.34 -10.72
CA LEU A 97 -14.04 5.03 -11.35
C LEU A 97 -13.36 4.02 -10.42
N LEU A 98 -12.56 4.48 -9.46
CA LEU A 98 -11.99 3.61 -8.42
C LEU A 98 -13.07 3.16 -7.44
N SER A 99 -13.92 4.09 -7.00
CA SER A 99 -15.08 3.78 -6.16
C SER A 99 -16.01 2.79 -6.85
N GLN A 100 -16.29 2.97 -8.14
CA GLN A 100 -17.09 2.03 -8.93
C GLN A 100 -16.43 0.64 -9.01
N ALA A 101 -15.14 0.58 -9.33
CA ALA A 101 -14.42 -0.70 -9.39
C ALA A 101 -14.45 -1.45 -8.04
N TRP A 102 -14.46 -0.73 -6.93
CA TRP A 102 -14.54 -1.31 -5.59
C TRP A 102 -15.95 -1.80 -5.23
N GLN A 103 -17.00 -1.10 -5.66
CA GLN A 103 -18.37 -1.60 -5.51
C GLN A 103 -18.60 -2.87 -6.33
N ASP A 104 -18.10 -2.92 -7.57
CA ASP A 104 -18.20 -4.10 -8.44
C ASP A 104 -17.52 -5.34 -7.81
N HIS A 105 -16.40 -5.14 -7.09
CA HIS A 105 -15.69 -6.21 -6.38
C HIS A 105 -16.58 -6.88 -5.33
N HIS A 106 -17.21 -6.09 -4.45
CA HIS A 106 -18.08 -6.60 -3.40
C HIS A 106 -19.30 -7.36 -3.94
N VAL A 107 -19.88 -6.88 -5.04
CA VAL A 107 -21.01 -7.56 -5.68
C VAL A 107 -20.60 -8.94 -6.20
N SER A 108 -19.37 -9.08 -6.68
CA SER A 108 -18.85 -10.37 -7.16
C SER A 108 -18.59 -11.37 -6.03
N GLU A 109 -18.13 -10.89 -4.87
CA GLU A 109 -17.89 -11.71 -3.68
C GLU A 109 -19.21 -12.24 -3.09
N ASN A 110 -20.25 -11.41 -3.02
CA ASN A 110 -21.56 -11.82 -2.48
C ASN A 110 -22.33 -12.82 -3.38
N ARG A 111 -21.89 -13.02 -4.63
CA ARG A 111 -22.52 -13.94 -5.58
C ARG A 111 -21.83 -15.31 -5.63
N SER A 112 -20.64 -15.44 -5.04
CA SER A 112 -19.83 -16.66 -5.03
C SER A 112 -20.06 -17.49 -3.78
#